data_AF-A0A6A5URG4-F1
#
_entry.id   AF-A0A6A5URG4-F1
#
_cell.length_a   1.000
_cell.length_b   1.000
_cell.length_c   1.000
_cell.angle_alpha   90.00
_cell.angle_beta   90.00
_cell.angle_gamma   90.00
#
_symmetry.space_group_name_H-M   'P 1'
#
loop_
_entity.id
_entity.type
_entity.pdbx_description
1 polymer ?
#
loop_
_entity_poly.entity_id
_entity_poly.type
_entity_poly.pdbx_seq_one_letter_code
_entity_poly.pdbx_strand_id
1 'polypeptide(L)'
;MRKIALEKKVQKPQAYMWPHLTVEDMMQPNIFLVFLNSRGRHEPHIFADMDLEVVLFGWQAGGIKFPYITGYAMQLHGQTGPVTYGQIIHNAHDSDLETAMVGRAGVDSGCGLKVLQMQHHILKFLHDCCGDIHQDIKDPLSTGVQQEPEALSTCTSDYASLQDTASIIRYRVPTQINFAQLLALARAESDSRTNQFPRSAQRPAAACLGSK
;
A
#
# COMPACT_ATOMS: atom_id res chain seq x y z
N MET A 1 9.22 -41.48 -20.52
CA MET A 1 9.25 -40.13 -19.90
C MET A 1 8.08 -40.01 -18.94
N ARG A 2 8.34 -39.93 -17.62
CA ARG A 2 7.29 -39.72 -16.61
C ARG A 2 6.96 -38.22 -16.55
N LYS A 3 5.74 -37.85 -16.90
CA LYS A 3 5.21 -36.50 -16.61
C LYS A 3 5.02 -36.42 -15.10
N ILE A 4 5.89 -35.67 -14.43
CA ILE A 4 5.66 -35.24 -13.05
C ILE A 4 4.59 -34.16 -13.15
N ALA A 5 3.33 -34.55 -13.01
CA ALA A 5 2.28 -33.60 -12.71
C ALA A 5 2.55 -33.11 -11.29
N LEU A 6 3.13 -31.90 -11.17
CA LEU A 6 2.96 -31.13 -9.95
C LEU A 6 1.45 -30.91 -9.81
N GLU A 7 0.78 -31.77 -9.06
CA GLU A 7 -0.49 -31.41 -8.45
C GLU A 7 -0.20 -30.19 -7.57
N LYS A 8 -0.41 -29.00 -8.12
CA LYS A 8 -0.58 -27.80 -7.32
C LYS A 8 -1.76 -28.12 -6.41
N LYS A 9 -1.49 -28.42 -5.13
CA LYS A 9 -2.50 -28.29 -4.07
C LYS A 9 -3.05 -26.88 -4.22
N VAL A 10 -4.20 -26.75 -4.88
CA VAL A 10 -4.90 -25.47 -4.99
C VAL A 10 -5.18 -25.06 -3.55
N GLN A 11 -4.44 -24.06 -3.08
CA GLN A 11 -4.73 -23.47 -1.78
C GLN A 11 -6.20 -23.05 -1.79
N LYS A 12 -6.92 -23.36 -0.71
CA LYS A 12 -8.34 -23.06 -0.60
C LYS A 12 -8.55 -21.59 -1.02
N PRO A 13 -9.50 -21.27 -1.91
CA PRO A 13 -9.77 -19.91 -2.39
C PRO A 13 -9.79 -18.84 -1.28
N GLN A 14 -10.18 -19.24 -0.07
CA GLN A 14 -10.24 -18.42 1.12
C GLN A 14 -8.87 -17.98 1.66
N ALA A 15 -7.79 -18.73 1.44
CA ALA A 15 -6.44 -18.37 1.91
C ALA A 15 -5.95 -17.08 1.24
N TYR A 16 -6.29 -16.86 -0.02
CA TYR A 16 -5.94 -15.64 -0.74
C TYR A 16 -6.71 -14.39 -0.25
N MET A 17 -7.78 -14.57 0.53
CA MET A 17 -8.52 -13.47 1.16
C MET A 17 -7.88 -13.00 2.49
N TRP A 18 -6.79 -13.64 2.93
CA TRP A 18 -6.02 -13.29 4.11
C TRP A 18 -4.57 -12.96 3.71
N PRO A 19 -4.31 -11.80 3.08
CA PRO A 19 -2.96 -11.44 2.68
C PRO A 19 -2.02 -11.41 3.85
N HIS A 20 -0.89 -12.08 3.69
CA HIS A 20 0.28 -11.98 4.56
C HIS A 20 0.06 -12.42 6.01
N LEU A 21 -1.18 -12.52 6.49
CA LEU A 21 -1.55 -12.99 7.81
C LEU A 21 -1.27 -14.49 7.94
N THR A 22 -0.12 -14.80 8.51
CA THR A 22 0.28 -16.15 8.91
C THR A 22 0.27 -16.26 10.43
N VAL A 23 0.09 -17.48 10.95
CA VAL A 23 0.20 -17.71 12.40
C VAL A 23 1.62 -17.39 12.86
N GLU A 24 2.61 -17.75 12.05
CA GLU A 24 4.03 -17.52 12.30
C GLU A 24 4.35 -16.03 12.49
N ASP A 25 3.80 -15.15 11.65
CA ASP A 25 4.00 -13.71 11.76
C ASP A 25 3.25 -13.12 12.97
N MET A 26 2.03 -13.60 13.25
CA MET A 26 1.25 -13.15 14.41
C MET A 26 1.85 -13.56 15.75
N MET A 27 2.69 -14.60 15.77
CA MET A 27 3.44 -15.02 16.96
C MET A 27 4.72 -14.19 17.18
N GLN A 28 5.16 -13.41 16.20
CA GLN A 28 6.34 -12.56 16.37
C GLN A 28 6.04 -11.39 17.30
N PRO A 29 7.01 -10.97 18.13
CA PRO A 29 6.86 -9.79 18.97
C PRO A 29 6.50 -8.57 18.13
N ASN A 30 5.55 -7.78 18.61
CA ASN A 30 5.13 -6.49 18.05
C ASN A 30 4.43 -6.51 16.68
N ILE A 31 4.47 -7.58 15.87
CA ILE A 31 3.81 -7.59 14.55
C ILE A 31 2.30 -7.35 14.68
N PHE A 32 1.64 -8.07 15.59
CA PHE A 32 0.22 -7.87 15.86
C PHE A 32 -0.09 -6.42 16.29
N LEU A 33 0.73 -5.83 17.17
CA LEU A 33 0.54 -4.46 17.65
C LEU A 33 0.76 -3.43 16.54
N VAL A 34 1.78 -3.63 15.70
CA VAL A 34 2.04 -2.79 14.52
C VAL A 34 0.86 -2.87 13.55
N PHE A 35 0.36 -4.07 13.29
CA PHE A 35 -0.76 -4.29 12.39
C PHE A 35 -2.05 -3.63 12.91
N LEU A 36 -2.33 -3.81 14.20
CA LEU A 36 -3.47 -3.22 14.87
C LEU A 36 -3.39 -1.69 14.89
N ASN A 37 -2.23 -1.10 15.22
CA ASN A 37 -2.05 0.36 15.20
C ASN A 37 -2.20 0.91 13.77
N SER A 38 -1.62 0.23 12.79
CA SER A 38 -1.71 0.60 11.38
C SER A 38 -3.16 0.61 10.89
N ARG A 39 -3.86 -0.52 10.96
CA ARG A 39 -5.23 -0.68 10.42
C ARG A 39 -6.30 -0.02 11.29
N GLY A 40 -6.07 0.14 12.60
CA GLY A 40 -7.04 0.73 13.52
C GLY A 40 -7.01 2.27 13.56
N ARG A 41 -5.94 2.90 13.10
CA ARG A 41 -5.77 4.38 13.12
C ARG A 41 -5.87 5.05 11.75
N HIS A 42 -5.97 4.26 10.68
CA HIS A 42 -5.92 4.76 9.31
C HIS A 42 -7.16 4.30 8.54
N GLU A 43 -7.71 5.18 7.72
CA GLU A 43 -8.88 4.90 6.90
C GLU A 43 -8.61 3.79 5.87
N PRO A 44 -9.62 2.96 5.52
CA PRO A 44 -9.45 1.83 4.60
C PRO A 44 -8.89 2.22 3.23
N HIS A 45 -9.17 3.43 2.75
CA HIS A 45 -8.68 3.89 1.45
C HIS A 45 -7.15 3.96 1.36
N ILE A 46 -6.45 4.12 2.49
CA ILE A 46 -4.99 4.21 2.51
C ILE A 46 -4.36 2.87 2.11
N PHE A 47 -5.08 1.77 2.34
CA PHE A 47 -4.63 0.41 2.06
C PHE A 47 -5.17 -0.16 0.75
N ALA A 48 -6.03 0.58 0.04
CA ALA A 48 -6.76 0.06 -1.12
C ALA A 48 -5.83 -0.51 -2.20
N ASP A 49 -4.71 0.15 -2.49
CA ASP A 49 -3.73 -0.31 -3.48
C ASP A 49 -3.01 -1.59 -3.03
N MET A 50 -2.51 -1.61 -1.79
CA MET A 50 -1.86 -2.79 -1.21
C MET A 50 -2.81 -4.00 -1.20
N ASP A 51 -4.06 -3.79 -0.79
CA ASP A 51 -5.06 -4.84 -0.76
C ASP A 51 -5.44 -5.30 -2.19
N LEU A 52 -5.48 -4.36 -3.15
CA LEU A 52 -5.71 -4.67 -4.57
C LEU A 52 -4.59 -5.52 -5.16
N GLU A 53 -3.32 -5.22 -4.87
CA GLU A 53 -2.19 -6.02 -5.34
C GLU A 53 -2.29 -7.48 -4.90
N VAL A 54 -2.68 -7.72 -3.65
CA VAL A 54 -2.88 -9.09 -3.14
C VAL A 54 -4.05 -9.76 -3.85
N VAL A 55 -5.16 -9.05 -3.99
CA VAL A 55 -6.35 -9.55 -4.69
C VAL A 55 -6.01 -9.97 -6.12
N LEU A 56 -5.25 -9.15 -6.84
CA LEU A 56 -4.79 -9.44 -8.19
C LEU A 56 -3.83 -10.64 -8.22
N PHE A 57 -2.91 -10.73 -7.25
CA PHE A 57 -2.04 -11.90 -7.10
C PHE A 57 -2.85 -13.19 -6.89
N GLY A 58 -3.84 -13.17 -6.01
CA GLY A 58 -4.73 -14.31 -5.75
C GLY A 58 -5.56 -14.70 -6.98
N TRP A 59 -5.96 -13.73 -7.80
CA TRP A 59 -6.62 -13.99 -9.08
C TRP A 59 -5.68 -14.64 -10.10
N GLN A 60 -4.47 -14.10 -10.27
CA GLN A 60 -3.45 -14.66 -11.16
C GLN A 60 -3.06 -16.08 -10.74
N ALA A 61 -3.04 -16.36 -9.44
CA ALA A 61 -2.82 -17.69 -8.89
C ALA A 61 -4.01 -18.66 -9.08
N GLY A 62 -5.17 -18.16 -9.54
CA GLY A 62 -6.41 -18.92 -9.73
C GLY A 62 -7.22 -19.15 -8.45
N GLY A 63 -6.86 -18.49 -7.35
CA GLY A 63 -7.50 -18.64 -6.04
C GLY A 63 -8.65 -17.68 -5.80
N ILE A 64 -8.65 -16.51 -6.45
CA ILE A 64 -9.73 -15.51 -6.37
C ILE A 64 -10.46 -15.45 -7.71
N LYS A 65 -11.79 -15.39 -7.65
CA LYS A 65 -12.66 -15.14 -8.81
C LYS A 65 -13.36 -13.79 -8.63
N PHE A 66 -13.33 -12.96 -9.66
CA PHE A 66 -14.05 -11.68 -9.67
C PHE A 66 -15.48 -11.86 -10.18
N PRO A 67 -16.46 -11.19 -9.58
CA PRO A 67 -17.74 -10.99 -10.24
C PRO A 67 -17.53 -10.06 -11.43
N TYR A 68 -18.18 -10.39 -12.55
CA TYR A 68 -18.12 -9.55 -13.75
C TYR A 68 -19.20 -8.47 -13.66
N ILE A 69 -18.79 -7.21 -13.55
CA ILE A 69 -19.68 -6.04 -13.47
C ILE A 69 -19.23 -5.04 -14.53
N THR A 70 -19.80 -5.13 -15.73
CA THR A 70 -19.39 -4.31 -16.89
C THR A 70 -19.92 -2.89 -16.81
N GLY A 71 -19.12 -1.90 -17.23
CA GLY A 71 -19.56 -0.51 -17.33
C GLY A 71 -19.62 0.22 -15.98
N TYR A 72 -19.01 -0.32 -14.93
CA TYR A 72 -18.96 0.31 -13.62
C TYR A 72 -17.55 0.31 -13.06
N ALA A 73 -17.15 1.43 -12.46
CA ALA A 73 -15.95 1.54 -11.64
C ALA A 73 -16.32 1.77 -10.18
N MET A 74 -15.47 1.33 -9.26
CA MET A 74 -15.62 1.56 -7.83
C MET A 74 -14.61 2.61 -7.35
N GLN A 75 -15.09 3.59 -6.59
CA GLN A 75 -14.24 4.58 -5.94
C GLN A 75 -13.75 4.07 -4.59
N LEU A 76 -12.44 3.90 -4.48
CA LEU A 76 -11.78 3.54 -3.22
C LEU A 76 -10.85 4.66 -2.78
N HIS A 77 -10.07 5.22 -3.70
CA HIS A 77 -9.03 6.20 -3.38
C HIS A 77 -9.58 7.57 -2.99
N GLY A 78 -8.95 8.17 -1.98
CA GLY A 78 -9.30 9.52 -1.49
C GLY A 78 -10.69 9.62 -0.85
N GLN A 79 -11.38 8.50 -0.65
CA GLN A 79 -12.69 8.45 -0.02
C GLN A 79 -12.55 8.11 1.46
N THR A 80 -12.83 9.08 2.33
CA THR A 80 -12.79 8.93 3.80
C THR A 80 -14.16 8.74 4.42
N GLY A 81 -15.23 8.97 3.67
CA GLY A 81 -16.59 8.86 4.16
C GLY A 81 -17.17 7.45 3.99
N PRO A 82 -17.97 6.96 4.95
CA PRO A 82 -18.60 5.63 4.84
C PRO A 82 -19.61 5.52 3.69
N VAL A 83 -20.12 6.67 3.19
CA VAL A 83 -21.04 6.73 2.05
C VAL A 83 -20.29 6.76 0.72
N THR A 84 -19.09 7.33 0.69
CA THR A 84 -18.33 7.54 -0.56
C THR A 84 -17.32 6.43 -0.82
N TYR A 85 -16.81 5.78 0.23
CA TYR A 85 -15.91 4.64 0.12
C TYR A 85 -16.64 3.40 -0.43
N GLY A 86 -16.16 2.87 -1.56
CA GLY A 86 -16.79 1.73 -2.24
C GLY A 86 -17.97 2.12 -3.14
N GLN A 87 -18.17 3.42 -3.39
CA GLN A 87 -19.24 3.88 -4.27
C GLN A 87 -19.01 3.39 -5.72
N ILE A 88 -20.05 2.80 -6.30
CA ILE A 88 -20.05 2.35 -7.69
C ILE A 88 -20.52 3.50 -8.59
N ILE A 89 -19.74 3.80 -9.62
CA ILE A 89 -20.02 4.82 -10.63
C ILE A 89 -20.20 4.13 -11.98
N HIS A 90 -21.29 4.46 -12.66
CA HIS A 90 -21.52 4.05 -14.04
C HIS A 90 -20.61 4.82 -14.99
N ASN A 91 -19.85 4.08 -15.81
CA ASN A 91 -19.04 4.62 -16.89
C ASN A 91 -19.66 4.13 -18.20
N ALA A 92 -20.27 5.06 -18.94
CA ALA A 92 -21.12 4.73 -20.09
C ALA A 92 -20.36 4.14 -21.29
N HIS A 93 -19.03 4.28 -21.36
CA HIS A 93 -18.19 3.79 -22.47
C HIS A 93 -16.89 3.13 -21.98
N ASP A 94 -16.45 2.07 -22.65
CA ASP A 94 -15.23 1.31 -22.30
C ASP A 94 -13.95 2.16 -22.37
N SER A 95 -13.86 3.11 -23.31
CA SER A 95 -12.75 4.08 -23.40
C SER A 95 -12.70 5.02 -22.19
N ASP A 96 -13.87 5.32 -21.64
CA ASP A 96 -14.00 6.18 -20.46
C ASP A 96 -13.73 5.40 -19.19
N LEU A 97 -13.87 4.06 -19.19
CA LEU A 97 -13.53 3.21 -18.06
C LEU A 97 -12.02 3.19 -17.83
N GLU A 98 -11.22 2.96 -18.88
CA GLU A 98 -9.75 3.00 -18.77
C GLU A 98 -9.26 4.40 -18.38
N THR A 99 -9.82 5.44 -19.01
CA THR A 99 -9.51 6.84 -18.69
C THR A 99 -9.99 7.23 -17.28
N ALA A 100 -11.12 6.70 -16.79
CA ALA A 100 -11.62 6.93 -15.44
C ALA A 100 -10.85 6.13 -14.38
N MET A 101 -10.38 4.92 -14.68
CA MET A 101 -9.52 4.15 -13.79
C MET A 101 -8.17 4.86 -13.61
N VAL A 102 -7.58 5.32 -14.72
CA VAL A 102 -6.30 6.07 -14.70
C VAL A 102 -6.46 7.49 -14.15
N GLY A 103 -7.58 8.16 -14.43
CA GLY A 103 -7.79 9.59 -14.12
C GLY A 103 -8.62 9.89 -12.86
N ARG A 104 -9.40 8.95 -12.34
CA ARG A 104 -10.24 9.13 -11.13
C ARG A 104 -9.86 8.25 -9.94
N ALA A 105 -8.73 7.53 -10.03
CA ALA A 105 -8.30 6.60 -8.97
C ALA A 105 -9.42 5.62 -8.59
N GLY A 106 -10.10 5.09 -9.62
CA GLY A 106 -11.15 4.08 -9.48
C GLY A 106 -10.61 2.70 -9.85
N VAL A 107 -11.12 1.67 -9.20
CA VAL A 107 -10.78 0.26 -9.50
C VAL A 107 -11.94 -0.37 -10.26
N ASP A 108 -11.66 -1.37 -11.11
CA ASP A 108 -12.70 -2.23 -11.67
C ASP A 108 -13.64 -2.71 -10.56
N SER A 109 -14.96 -2.66 -10.77
CA SER A 109 -15.93 -2.93 -9.70
C SER A 109 -15.83 -4.36 -9.15
N GLY A 110 -15.46 -5.32 -9.99
CA GLY A 110 -15.24 -6.71 -9.57
C GLY A 110 -14.04 -6.84 -8.65
N CYS A 111 -12.94 -6.19 -9.01
CA CYS A 111 -11.73 -6.11 -8.19
C CYS A 111 -11.96 -5.34 -6.89
N GLY A 112 -12.63 -4.17 -6.98
CA GLY A 112 -12.95 -3.33 -5.83
C GLY A 112 -13.81 -4.07 -4.79
N LEU A 113 -14.79 -4.86 -5.22
CA LEU A 113 -15.57 -5.68 -4.28
C LEU A 113 -14.71 -6.69 -3.52
N LYS A 114 -13.68 -7.26 -4.16
CA LYS A 114 -12.75 -8.17 -3.48
C LYS A 114 -11.82 -7.45 -2.51
N VAL A 115 -11.41 -6.23 -2.82
CA VAL A 115 -10.70 -5.35 -1.87
C VAL A 115 -11.56 -5.09 -0.64
N LEU A 116 -12.82 -4.67 -0.81
CA LEU A 116 -13.74 -4.44 0.31
C LEU A 116 -13.95 -5.71 1.15
N GLN A 117 -14.11 -6.87 0.50
CA GLN A 117 -14.26 -8.15 1.19
C GLN A 117 -13.03 -8.49 2.05
N MET A 118 -11.83 -8.26 1.52
CA MET A 118 -10.57 -8.51 2.21
C MET A 118 -10.37 -7.57 3.40
N GLN A 119 -10.60 -6.28 3.21
CA GLN A 119 -10.54 -5.29 4.29
C GLN A 119 -11.53 -5.59 5.40
N HIS A 120 -12.75 -6.00 5.05
CA HIS A 120 -13.74 -6.43 6.03
C HIS A 120 -13.24 -7.61 6.88
N HIS A 121 -12.63 -8.63 6.25
CA HIS A 121 -12.06 -9.77 6.98
C HIS A 121 -10.94 -9.34 7.94
N ILE A 122 -10.03 -8.47 7.48
CA ILE A 122 -8.91 -7.96 8.30
C ILE A 122 -9.45 -7.18 9.50
N LEU A 123 -10.33 -6.21 9.27
CA LEU A 123 -10.88 -5.37 10.33
C LEU A 123 -11.71 -6.19 11.32
N LYS A 124 -12.49 -7.15 10.83
CA LYS A 124 -13.24 -8.08 11.67
C LYS A 124 -12.30 -8.90 12.56
N PHE A 125 -11.23 -9.46 11.99
CA PHE A 125 -10.24 -10.21 12.76
C PHE A 125 -9.61 -9.36 13.87
N LEU A 126 -9.16 -8.14 13.54
CA LEU A 126 -8.56 -7.24 14.52
C LEU A 126 -9.55 -6.84 15.62
N HIS A 127 -10.79 -6.54 15.24
CA HIS A 127 -11.87 -6.25 16.18
C HIS A 127 -12.13 -7.41 17.13
N ASP A 128 -12.24 -8.64 16.59
CA ASP A 128 -12.48 -9.84 17.39
C ASP A 128 -11.30 -10.08 18.36
N CYS A 129 -10.05 -9.93 17.91
CA CYS A 129 -8.86 -9.99 18.78
C CYS A 129 -8.86 -8.94 19.89
N CYS A 130 -9.26 -7.70 19.59
CA CYS A 130 -9.39 -6.65 20.61
C CYS A 130 -10.43 -7.02 21.67
N GLY A 131 -11.55 -7.63 21.27
CA GLY A 131 -12.57 -8.14 22.19
C GLY A 131 -12.02 -9.22 23.13
N ASP A 132 -11.22 -10.15 22.58
CA ASP A 132 -10.60 -11.22 23.37
C ASP A 132 -9.55 -10.69 24.36
N ILE A 133 -8.83 -9.62 24.00
CA ILE A 133 -7.80 -8.98 24.85
C ILE A 133 -8.42 -8.07 25.93
N HIS A 134 -9.46 -7.31 25.58
CA HIS A 134 -10.09 -6.32 26.47
C HIS A 134 -11.38 -6.84 27.13
N GLN A 135 -11.33 -8.01 27.76
CA GLN A 135 -12.49 -8.62 28.42
C GLN A 135 -13.10 -7.74 29.54
N ASP A 136 -12.34 -6.79 30.07
CA ASP A 136 -12.74 -5.92 31.19
C ASP A 136 -13.40 -4.59 30.75
N ILE A 137 -13.35 -4.23 29.46
CA ILE A 137 -13.91 -2.96 28.97
C ILE A 137 -15.37 -3.16 28.54
N LYS A 138 -16.31 -2.68 29.35
CA LYS A 138 -17.75 -2.83 29.11
C LYS A 138 -18.28 -2.08 27.87
N ASP A 139 -17.61 -1.00 27.48
CA ASP A 139 -17.92 -0.27 26.24
C ASP A 139 -16.65 0.44 25.70
N PRO A 140 -15.92 -0.19 24.77
CA PRO A 140 -14.70 0.39 24.20
C PRO A 140 -14.95 1.62 23.31
N LEU A 141 -16.20 1.85 22.87
CA LEU A 141 -16.57 3.01 22.06
C LEU A 141 -16.95 4.24 22.90
N SER A 142 -17.25 4.04 24.20
CA SER A 142 -17.52 5.12 25.15
C SER A 142 -16.26 5.90 25.55
N THR A 143 -15.08 5.28 25.47
CA THR A 143 -13.80 5.97 25.65
C THR A 143 -13.38 6.59 24.33
N GLY A 144 -13.45 7.93 24.22
CA GLY A 144 -13.03 8.64 23.00
C GLY A 144 -11.62 8.26 22.52
N VAL A 145 -11.33 8.54 21.24
CA VAL A 145 -10.07 8.16 20.58
C VAL A 145 -8.87 8.71 21.37
N GLN A 146 -8.12 7.83 22.04
CA GLN A 146 -6.89 8.19 22.77
C GLN A 146 -5.78 8.59 21.79
N GLN A 147 -4.81 9.41 22.23
CA GLN A 147 -3.65 9.78 21.42
C GLN A 147 -2.86 8.53 20.96
N GLU A 148 -2.12 8.66 19.86
CA GLU A 148 -1.26 7.58 19.39
C GLU A 148 -0.22 7.25 20.47
N PRO A 149 -0.08 5.97 20.85
CA PRO A 149 0.98 5.55 21.76
C PRO A 149 2.36 5.92 21.22
N GLU A 150 3.33 6.17 22.10
CA GLU A 150 4.72 6.36 21.66
C GLU A 150 5.14 5.19 20.77
N ALA A 151 5.83 5.50 19.67
CA ALA A 151 6.27 4.50 18.72
C ALA A 151 7.04 3.42 19.46
N LEU A 152 6.61 2.16 19.32
CA LEU A 152 7.35 1.02 19.87
C LEU A 152 8.78 1.15 19.39
N SER A 153 9.72 1.34 20.32
CA SER A 153 11.14 1.36 20.03
C SER A 153 11.46 -0.03 19.49
N THR A 154 11.37 -0.19 18.17
CA THR A 154 11.70 -1.42 17.47
C THR A 154 13.06 -1.81 17.99
N CYS A 155 13.13 -2.94 18.69
CA CYS A 155 14.33 -3.42 19.32
C CYS A 155 15.48 -3.19 18.35
N THR A 156 16.37 -2.28 18.73
CA THR A 156 17.67 -2.05 18.11
C THR A 156 18.49 -3.30 18.37
N SER A 157 18.13 -4.40 17.72
CA SER A 157 19.16 -5.30 17.29
C SER A 157 19.77 -4.60 16.10
N ASP A 158 21.03 -4.21 16.22
CA ASP A 158 21.81 -3.54 15.18
C ASP A 158 21.99 -4.41 13.89
N TYR A 159 21.22 -5.50 13.79
CA TYR A 159 21.11 -6.44 12.68
C TYR A 159 19.66 -6.90 12.45
N ALA A 160 18.69 -5.99 12.36
CA ALA A 160 17.41 -6.36 11.76
C ALA A 160 17.68 -6.81 10.31
N SER A 161 17.53 -8.11 10.04
CA SER A 161 17.73 -8.65 8.70
C SER A 161 16.81 -7.91 7.74
N LEU A 162 17.23 -7.73 6.48
CA LEU A 162 16.35 -7.20 5.42
C LEU A 162 15.03 -7.99 5.34
N GLN A 163 15.05 -9.25 5.73
CA GLN A 163 13.88 -10.11 5.78
C GLN A 163 12.94 -9.77 6.95
N ASP A 164 13.46 -9.35 8.09
CA ASP A 164 12.66 -8.95 9.27
C ASP A 164 11.97 -7.62 9.00
N THR A 165 12.70 -6.67 8.40
CA THR A 165 12.14 -5.38 7.99
C THR A 165 11.11 -5.55 6.87
N ALA A 166 11.38 -6.38 5.87
CA ALA A 166 10.42 -6.69 4.80
C ALA A 166 9.15 -7.38 5.31
N SER A 167 9.23 -8.15 6.39
CA SER A 167 8.06 -8.81 6.98
C SER A 167 7.19 -7.79 7.74
N ILE A 168 7.81 -6.90 8.52
CA ILE A 168 7.08 -5.84 9.25
C ILE A 168 6.43 -4.82 8.30
N ILE A 169 7.05 -4.52 7.15
CA ILE A 169 6.53 -3.56 6.16
C ILE A 169 5.11 -3.91 5.70
N ARG A 170 4.78 -5.20 5.58
CA ARG A 170 3.43 -5.66 5.14
C ARG A 170 2.31 -5.33 6.13
N TYR A 171 2.67 -5.05 7.38
CA TYR A 171 1.74 -4.73 8.45
C TYR A 171 1.69 -3.24 8.78
N ARG A 172 2.57 -2.43 8.17
CA ARG A 172 2.61 -0.98 8.35
C ARG A 172 1.70 -0.26 7.36
N VAL A 173 1.49 1.02 7.62
CA VAL A 173 0.80 1.92 6.69
C VAL A 173 1.62 1.99 5.40
N PRO A 174 1.01 1.80 4.23
CA PRO A 174 1.71 1.93 2.96
C PRO A 174 2.41 3.27 2.86
N THR A 175 3.73 3.25 2.64
CA THR A 175 4.50 4.49 2.42
C THR A 175 4.10 5.08 1.07
N GLN A 176 3.53 6.28 1.09
CA GLN A 176 3.32 7.03 -0.14
C GLN A 176 4.67 7.52 -0.68
N ILE A 177 4.89 7.34 -1.98
CA ILE A 177 6.09 7.86 -2.64
C ILE A 177 6.06 9.39 -2.53
N ASN A 178 7.03 9.95 -1.80
CA ASN A 178 7.20 11.38 -1.73
C ASN A 178 7.93 11.87 -2.99
N PHE A 179 7.16 12.19 -4.03
CA PHE A 179 7.70 12.70 -5.29
C PHE A 179 8.52 13.97 -5.11
N ALA A 180 8.21 14.81 -4.11
CA ALA A 180 9.01 16.00 -3.83
C ALA A 180 10.42 15.63 -3.33
N GLN A 181 10.54 14.61 -2.48
CA GLN A 181 11.83 14.07 -2.05
C GLN A 181 12.58 13.41 -3.20
N LEU A 182 11.91 12.58 -4.03
CA LEU A 182 12.54 11.98 -5.21
C LEU A 182 13.05 13.04 -6.18
N LEU A 183 12.26 14.09 -6.42
CA LEU A 183 12.64 15.20 -7.28
C LEU A 183 13.79 16.00 -6.67
N ALA A 184 13.79 16.23 -5.35
CA ALA A 184 14.88 16.88 -4.65
C ALA A 184 16.20 16.07 -4.77
N LEU A 185 16.14 14.75 -4.61
CA LEU A 185 17.30 13.86 -4.81
C LEU A 185 17.79 13.87 -6.26
N ALA A 186 16.88 13.78 -7.24
CA ALA A 186 17.22 13.85 -8.65
C ALA A 186 17.87 15.19 -9.04
N ARG A 187 17.37 16.30 -8.47
CA ARG A 187 17.96 17.63 -8.65
C ARG A 187 19.34 17.73 -7.98
N ALA A 188 19.46 17.28 -6.74
CA ALA A 188 20.74 17.27 -6.03
C ALA A 188 21.82 16.46 -6.79
N GLU A 189 21.46 15.33 -7.37
CA GLU A 189 22.35 14.52 -8.21
C GLU A 189 22.69 15.20 -9.55
N SER A 190 21.75 15.95 -10.14
CA SER A 190 22.01 16.72 -11.36
C SER A 190 22.96 17.90 -11.10
N ASP A 191 22.80 18.56 -9.95
CA ASP A 191 23.65 19.65 -9.50
C ASP A 191 25.04 19.16 -9.08
N SER A 192 25.14 18.00 -8.42
CA SER A 192 26.42 17.38 -8.06
C SER A 192 27.26 17.06 -9.32
N ARG A 193 26.64 16.51 -10.36
CA ARG A 193 27.28 16.23 -11.66
C ARG A 193 27.69 17.49 -12.40
N THR A 194 26.88 18.54 -12.34
CA THR A 194 27.17 19.83 -12.99
C THR A 194 28.32 20.57 -12.30
N ASN A 195 28.39 20.51 -10.96
CA ASN A 195 29.48 21.07 -10.17
C ASN A 195 30.80 20.28 -10.30
N GLN A 196 30.77 19.06 -10.85
CA GLN A 196 31.95 18.25 -11.10
C GLN A 196 32.67 18.58 -12.42
N PHE A 197 32.05 19.38 -13.31
CA PHE A 197 32.72 19.92 -14.50
C PHE A 197 33.52 21.18 -14.13
N PRO A 198 34.85 21.21 -14.34
CA PRO A 198 35.64 22.40 -14.04
C PRO A 198 35.24 23.55 -14.97
N ARG A 199 34.96 24.73 -14.41
CA ARG A 199 34.83 26.01 -15.14
C ARG A 199 36.19 26.43 -15.74
N SER A 200 36.67 25.70 -16.74
CA SER A 200 37.87 26.05 -17.51
C SER A 200 37.47 26.55 -18.91
N ALA A 201 36.62 27.57 -18.97
CA ALA A 201 36.36 28.29 -20.22
C ALA A 201 36.01 29.76 -19.96
N GLN A 202 36.87 30.49 -19.27
CA GLN A 202 36.90 31.95 -19.34
C GLN A 202 38.11 32.34 -20.19
N ARG A 203 37.90 32.40 -21.52
CA ARG A 203 38.85 33.00 -22.46
C ARG A 203 38.85 34.52 -22.25
N PRO A 204 39.99 35.18 -22.01
CA PRO A 204 40.03 36.64 -22.00
C PRO A 204 39.83 37.19 -23.43
N ALA A 205 38.98 38.21 -23.54
CA ALA A 205 38.71 38.92 -24.78
C ALA A 205 39.99 39.64 -25.26
N ALA A 206 40.40 39.35 -26.50
CA ALA A 206 41.50 40.05 -27.16
C ALA A 206 41.07 41.48 -27.51
N ALA A 207 41.78 42.47 -26.98
CA ALA A 207 41.70 43.86 -27.40
C ALA A 207 42.74 44.12 -28.50
N CYS A 208 42.25 44.32 -29.72
CA CYS A 208 42.94 44.91 -30.87
C CYS A 208 41.90 45.87 -31.48
N LEU A 209 42.14 47.12 -31.86
CA LEU A 209 43.32 47.91 -32.19
C LEU A 209 42.96 49.39 -32.02
N GLY A 210 43.98 50.24 -31.85
CA GLY A 210 43.82 51.68 -32.06
C GLY A 210 45.09 52.47 -31.74
N SER A 211 46.04 52.52 -32.67
CA SER A 211 47.01 53.62 -32.75
C SER A 211 47.41 53.86 -34.20
N LYS A 212 47.54 55.15 -34.49
CA LYS A 212 47.61 55.85 -35.78
C LYS A 212 48.81 55.48 -36.65
#